data_AF-A0A512B5F7-F1
#
_entry.id   AF-A0A512B5F7-F1
#
_cell.length_a   1.000
_cell.length_b   1.000
_cell.length_c   1.000
_cell.angle_alpha   90.00
_cell.angle_beta   90.00
_cell.angle_gamma   90.00
#
_symmetry.space_group_name_H-M   'P 1'
#
loop_
_entity.id
_entity.type
_entity.pdbx_description
1 polymer ?
#
loop_
_entity_poly.entity_id
_entity_poly.type
_entity_poly.pdbx_seq_one_letter_code
_entity_poly.pdbx_strand_id
1 'polypeptide(L)' 'MILNTLIKHETLTIVDLAKMVNPGIKPKENHLQLLLDEILESGHICMLNGITPSTYTITDKGIKEGQRLAQEE' A
#
# COMPACT_ATOMS: atom_id res chain seq x y z
N MET A 1 -5.25 4.08 -5.81
CA MET A 1 -4.53 5.01 -4.89
C MET A 1 -3.37 4.35 -4.13
N ILE A 2 -3.53 3.28 -3.33
CA ILE A 2 -2.41 2.62 -2.61
C ILE A 2 -1.51 1.80 -3.55
N LEU A 3 -2.08 0.91 -4.36
CA LEU A 3 -1.32 0.11 -5.32
C LEU A 3 -0.54 0.99 -6.30
N ASN A 4 -1.16 2.04 -6.86
CA ASN A 4 -0.46 2.98 -7.75
C ASN A 4 0.73 3.68 -7.07
N THR A 5 0.61 4.02 -5.79
CA THR A 5 1.71 4.58 -5.01
C THR A 5 2.85 3.56 -4.84
N LEU A 6 2.52 2.32 -4.51
CA LEU A 6 3.50 1.25 -4.38
C LEU A 6 4.08 0.79 -5.72
N ILE A 7 3.35 0.92 -6.84
CA ILE A 7 3.90 0.70 -8.19
C ILE A 7 4.99 1.73 -8.50
N LYS A 8 4.81 2.99 -8.08
CA LYS A 8 5.79 4.06 -8.34
C LYS A 8 7.03 4.00 -7.46
N HIS A 9 6.87 3.55 -6.22
CA HIS A 9 7.92 3.58 -5.21
C HIS A 9 8.46 2.20 -4.83
N GLU A 10 7.86 1.13 -5.33
CA GLU A 10 8.10 -0.30 -5.05
C GLU A 10 7.94 -0.73 -3.59
N THR A 11 8.56 0.00 -2.66
CA THR A 11 8.59 -0.31 -1.23
C THR A 11 8.43 0.98 -0.41
N LEU A 12 7.52 0.98 0.56
CA LEU A 12 7.26 2.14 1.42
C LEU A 12 6.97 1.73 2.86
N THR A 13 7.35 2.61 3.79
CA THR A 13 6.94 2.48 5.19
C THR A 13 5.47 2.83 5.36
N ILE A 14 4.83 2.34 6.43
CA ILE A 14 3.46 2.73 6.79
C ILE A 14 3.29 4.25 6.92
N VAL A 15 4.33 4.93 7.43
CA VAL A 15 4.34 6.38 7.63
C VAL A 15 4.34 7.11 6.28
N ASP A 16 5.13 6.63 5.32
CA ASP A 16 5.19 7.24 3.98
C ASP A 16 3.92 6.95 3.18
N LEU A 17 3.37 5.73 3.31
CA LEU A 17 2.06 5.38 2.75
C LEU A 17 0.95 6.30 3.27
N ALA A 18 0.91 6.53 4.59
CA ALA A 18 -0.10 7.41 5.19
C ALA A 18 -0.01 8.84 4.62
N LYS A 19 1.19 9.37 4.40
CA LYS A 19 1.41 10.70 3.82
C LYS A 19 0.99 10.79 2.35
N MET A 20 1.31 9.77 1.55
CA MET A 20 1.04 9.77 0.10
C MET A 20 -0.41 9.49 -0.25
N VAL A 21 -1.09 8.66 0.55
CA VAL A 21 -2.48 8.25 0.31
C VAL A 21 -3.46 9.30 0.82
N ASN A 22 -3.08 10.11 1.81
CA ASN A 22 -3.98 11.12 2.36
C ASN A 22 -3.23 12.42 2.72
N PRO A 23 -2.81 13.22 1.70
CA PRO A 23 -2.11 14.47 1.92
C PRO A 23 -3.06 15.52 2.54
N GLY A 24 -3.20 15.52 3.87
CA GLY A 24 -3.96 16.52 4.62
C GLY A 24 -4.89 15.96 5.70
N ILE A 25 -5.16 14.66 5.71
CA ILE A 25 -5.98 13.99 6.73
C ILE A 25 -5.08 13.02 7.47
N LYS A 26 -4.91 13.17 8.79
CA LYS A 26 -4.40 12.08 9.63
C LYS A 26 -5.44 10.95 9.54
N PRO A 27 -5.19 9.86 8.78
CA PRO A 27 -6.10 8.72 8.86
C PRO A 27 -6.07 8.29 10.32
N LYS A 28 -7.23 7.99 10.93
CA LYS A 28 -7.18 7.20 12.17
C LYS A 28 -6.36 5.96 11.82
N GLU A 29 -5.24 5.73 12.49
CA GLU A 29 -4.24 4.69 12.16
C GLU A 29 -4.91 3.36 11.78
N ASN A 30 -6.00 3.03 12.48
CA ASN A 30 -6.80 1.82 12.26
C ASN A 30 -7.37 1.66 10.84
N HIS A 31 -7.75 2.73 10.14
CA HIS A 31 -8.39 2.59 8.83
C HIS A 31 -7.38 2.27 7.71
N LEU A 32 -6.20 2.90 7.77
CA LEU A 32 -5.12 2.58 6.84
C LEU A 32 -4.58 1.17 7.10
N GLN A 33 -4.44 0.80 8.38
CA GLN A 33 -4.02 -0.54 8.76
C GLN A 33 -5.00 -1.60 8.23
N LEU A 34 -6.32 -1.41 8.41
CA LEU A 34 -7.34 -2.33 7.89
C LEU A 34 -7.25 -2.51 6.36
N LEU A 35 -7.10 -1.41 5.61
CA LEU A 35 -6.92 -1.48 4.16
C LEU A 35 -5.63 -2.21 3.77
N LEU A 36 -4.53 -1.96 4.48
CA LEU A 36 -3.27 -2.64 4.22
C LEU A 36 -3.39 -4.14 4.53
N ASP A 37 -4.09 -4.52 5.59
CA ASP A 37 -4.32 -5.91 5.97
C ASP A 37 -5.16 -6.63 4.90
N GLU A 38 -6.23 -6.01 4.37
CA GLU A 38 -7.01 -6.57 3.25
C GLU A 38 -6.17 -6.76 1.98
N ILE A 39 -5.34 -5.77 1.63
CA ILE A 39 -4.47 -5.81 0.45
C ILE A 39 -3.34 -6.84 0.63
N LEU A 40 -2.88 -7.03 1.87
CA LEU A 40 -1.88 -8.04 2.26
C LEU A 40 -2.47 -9.46 2.22
N GLU A 41 -3.64 -9.68 2.80
CA GLU A 41 -4.35 -10.98 2.77
C GLU A 41 -4.70 -11.41 1.34
N SER A 42 -5.07 -10.44 0.50
CA SER A 42 -5.32 -10.68 -0.92
C SER A 42 -4.03 -10.89 -1.74
N GLY A 43 -2.85 -10.73 -1.13
CA GLY A 43 -1.55 -11.01 -1.73
C GLY A 43 -1.11 -9.99 -2.78
N HIS A 44 -1.64 -8.77 -2.75
CA HIS A 44 -1.22 -7.70 -3.65
C HIS A 44 0.02 -6.97 -3.12
N ILE A 45 0.20 -6.93 -1.80
CA ILE A 45 1.39 -6.39 -1.14
C ILE A 45 1.96 -7.42 -0.16
N CYS A 46 3.24 -7.26 0.19
CA CYS A 46 3.91 -8.05 1.20
C CYS A 46 4.50 -7.12 2.26
N MET A 47 4.46 -7.53 3.53
CA MET A 47 5.14 -6.83 4.61
C MET A 47 6.54 -7.43 4.80
N LEU A 48 7.56 -6.59 4.90
CA LEU A 48 8.93 -7.03 5.19
C LEU A 48 9.04 -7.44 6.67
N ASN A 49 9.27 -8.73 6.89
CA ASN A 49 9.43 -9.29 8.22
C ASN A 49 10.69 -8.77 8.91
N GLY A 50 10.58 -8.42 10.19
CA GLY A 50 11.71 -7.99 11.02
C GLY A 50 12.15 -6.53 10.84
N ILE A 51 11.40 -5.73 10.07
CA ILE A 51 11.70 -4.31 9.85
C ILE A 51 10.75 -3.43 10.69
N THR A 52 11.30 -2.39 11.34
CA THR A 52 10.52 -1.36 12.04
C THR A 52 10.98 0.02 11.57
N PRO A 53 10.07 0.91 11.11
CA PRO A 53 8.62 0.75 11.07
C PRO A 53 8.16 -0.29 10.02
N SER A 54 6.93 -0.78 10.17
CA SER A 54 6.32 -1.73 9.22
C SER A 54 6.46 -1.20 7.79
N THR A 55 7.03 -2.04 6.93
CA THR A 55 7.40 -1.69 5.56
C THR A 55 6.72 -2.65 4.60
N TYR A 56 6.11 -2.11 3.55
CA TYR A 56 5.31 -2.84 2.59
C TYR A 56 5.93 -2.73 1.21
N THR A 57 5.93 -3.83 0.47
CA THR A 57 6.41 -3.90 -0.91
C THR A 57 5.30 -4.44 -1.81
N ILE A 58 5.26 -4.00 -3.06
CA ILE A 58 4.29 -4.49 -4.03
C ILE A 58 4.71 -5.85 -4.60
N THR A 59 3.71 -6.70 -4.86
CA THR A 59 3.93 -7.98 -5.54
C THR A 59 3.58 -7.86 -7.03
N ASP A 60 4.00 -8.84 -7.84
CA ASP A 60 3.57 -8.93 -9.25
C ASP A 60 2.05 -8.94 -9.41
N LYS A 61 1.34 -9.55 -8.46
CA LYS A 61 -0.14 -9.54 -8.43
C LYS A 61 -0.65 -8.12 -8.20
N GLY A 62 -0.08 -7.40 -7.24
CA GLY A 62 -0.41 -6.00 -6.96
C GLY A 62 -0.13 -5.07 -8.14
N ILE A 63 0.95 -5.29 -8.88
CA ILE A 63 1.26 -4.50 -10.09
C ILE A 63 0.18 -4.69 -11.15
N LYS A 64 -0.16 -5.95 -11.48
CA LYS A 64 -1.19 -6.26 -12.48
C LYS A 64 -2.55 -5.67 -12.10
N GLU A 65 -2.93 -5.80 -10.84
CA GLU A 65 -4.20 -5.28 -10.35
C GLU A 65 -4.23 -3.75 -10.34
N GLY A 66 -3.14 -3.10 -9.92
CA GLY A 66 -3.04 -1.64 -9.98
C GLY A 66 -3.08 -1.10 -11.41
N GLN A 67 -2.46 -1.79 -12.36
CA GLN A 67 -2.56 -1.45 -13.79
C GLN A 67 -3.97 -1.63 -14.34
N ARG A 68 -4.68 -2.70 -13.97
CA ARG A 68 -6.09 -2.94 -14.35
C ARG A 68 -6.99 -1.81 -13.85
N LEU A 69 -6.86 -1.45 -12.58
CA LEU A 69 -7.64 -0.37 -11.97
C LEU A 69 -7.34 1.00 -12.61
N ALA A 70 -6.10 1.26 -13.01
CA ALA A 70 -5.71 2.51 -13.68
C ALA A 70 -6.24 2.63 -15.12
N GLN A 71 -6.73 1.55 -15.73
CA GLN A 71 -7.40 1.57 -17.04
C GLN A 71 -8.92 1.75 -16.92
N GLU A 72 -9.48 1.61 -15.71
CA GLU A 72 -10.91 1.72 -15.42
C GLU A 72 -11.30 3.09 -14.80
N GLU A 73 -10.33 3.96 -14.52
CA GLU A 73 -10.49 5.39 -14.15
C GLU A 73 -10.34 6.33 -15.35
#